data_AF-R9NZM9-F1
#
_entry.id   AF-R9NZM9-F1
#
_cell.length_a   1.000
_cell.length_b   1.000
_cell.length_c   1.000
_cell.angle_alpha   90.00
_cell.angle_beta   90.00
_cell.angle_gamma   90.00
#
_symmetry.space_group_name_H-M   'P 1'
#
loop_
_entity.id
_entity.type
_entity.pdbx_description
1 polymer ?
#
loop_
_entity_poly.entity_id
_entity_poly.type
_entity_poly.pdbx_seq_one_letter_code
_entity_poly.pdbx_strand_id
1 'polypeptide(L)'
;MSGQTLSDLIATVFLRAADPPPPPPPQAFDPRAPETSTSASASSSSSAVDPAEATLSLLARAQQLSDSIGVISPNDALRDISTSSLRTLFLPSLQSELQTAVRTGTDHSARKQRLASSQHAAATFLNRTLALGVVPPTTKQLLGWTLVNVPANELTGIGLDSSLTSTGGAAPHAREVKISLFKLERALKSNLEQFRDAYQAKIKLDSHVKVPSDVGYDLLLYPRSRSSDDDEEEDDDDDEDQGLGQETPASAPGGISSVRQYLLAQLNLHSLKTTQLITSASQELELLRSLPPPPPPNSSQPSTSNAEEWRLDRNPSSLPTTGPLLAPTGKVLRPFTITPSTRSSIASSVFQPSHRLPTMSIDQYLEEEQRRGNIIQGGGQASYDAPTSTEQRQLRAEMDGTRDAEDAEEDQRTKDLQWDAFSEENRKGAGNTMNRG
;
A
#
# COMPACT_ATOMS: atom_id res chain seq x y z
N MET A 1 26.43 36.82 3.88
CA MET A 1 25.20 36.30 3.23
C MET A 1 25.62 35.11 2.38
N SER A 2 25.92 33.96 2.99
CA SER A 2 26.25 32.76 2.20
C SER A 2 24.94 32.28 1.58
N GLY A 3 24.84 32.32 0.25
CA GLY A 3 23.66 31.81 -0.44
C GLY A 3 23.54 30.31 -0.21
N GLN A 4 22.35 29.80 0.10
CA GLN A 4 22.09 28.36 0.08
C GLN A 4 22.45 27.80 -1.29
N THR A 5 23.31 26.78 -1.33
CA THR A 5 23.66 26.09 -2.58
C THR A 5 22.51 25.19 -3.02
N LEU A 6 22.48 24.82 -4.31
CA LEU A 6 21.48 23.88 -4.82
C LEU A 6 21.50 22.55 -4.04
N SER A 7 22.69 22.02 -3.74
CA SER A 7 22.87 20.78 -2.98
C SER A 7 22.35 20.88 -1.55
N ASP A 8 22.57 22.02 -0.87
CA ASP A 8 22.03 22.28 0.47
C ASP A 8 20.50 22.36 0.43
N LEU A 9 19.94 23.03 -0.57
CA LEU A 9 18.50 23.10 -0.76
C LEU A 9 17.90 21.69 -0.99
N ILE A 10 18.50 20.88 -1.87
CA ILE A 10 18.07 19.49 -2.10
C ILE A 10 18.14 18.68 -0.80
N ALA A 11 19.26 18.75 -0.06
CA ALA A 11 19.41 18.04 1.22
C ALA A 11 18.31 18.44 2.23
N THR A 12 18.02 19.74 2.36
CA THR A 12 16.96 20.22 3.28
C THR A 12 15.56 19.75 2.87
N VAL A 13 15.26 19.71 1.57
CA VAL A 13 13.96 19.24 1.05
C VAL A 13 13.79 17.74 1.33
N PHE A 14 14.80 16.93 1.03
CA PHE A 14 14.74 15.48 1.23
C PHE A 14 14.67 15.10 2.71
N LEU A 15 15.43 15.79 3.56
CA LEU A 15 15.36 15.61 5.01
C LEU A 15 13.96 15.92 5.55
N ARG A 16 13.37 17.04 5.13
CA ARG A 16 12.03 17.46 5.58
C ARG A 16 10.92 16.59 5.00
N ALA A 17 11.13 15.97 3.84
CA ALA A 17 10.21 15.00 3.26
C ALA A 17 10.25 13.65 4.00
N ALA A 18 11.43 13.22 4.45
CA ALA A 18 11.58 11.99 5.22
C ALA A 18 10.92 12.06 6.61
N ASP A 19 11.16 13.15 7.34
CA ASP A 19 10.59 13.38 8.66
C ASP A 19 9.72 14.65 8.63
N PRO A 20 8.48 14.58 8.10
CA PRO A 20 7.61 15.75 8.02
C PRO A 20 7.22 16.23 9.43
N PRO A 21 7.16 17.55 9.66
CA PRO A 21 6.63 18.10 10.91
C PRO A 21 5.22 17.56 11.19
N PRO A 22 4.85 17.36 12.47
CA PRO A 22 3.49 16.92 12.81
C PRO A 22 2.48 17.94 12.26
N PRO A 23 1.40 17.46 11.61
CA PRO A 23 0.37 18.34 11.07
C PRO A 23 -0.33 19.10 12.22
N PRO A 24 -0.90 20.28 11.95
CA PRO A 24 -1.77 20.93 12.92
C PRO A 24 -2.96 20.01 13.24
N PRO A 25 -3.48 20.03 14.48
CA PRO A 25 -4.60 19.19 14.88
C PRO A 25 -5.81 19.46 13.97
N PRO A 26 -6.60 18.42 13.63
CA PRO A 26 -7.81 18.61 12.85
C PRO A 26 -8.73 19.59 13.58
N GLN A 27 -9.34 20.53 12.85
CA GLN A 27 -10.35 21.41 13.42
C GLN A 27 -11.49 20.53 13.96
N ALA A 28 -11.58 20.42 15.28
CA ALA A 28 -12.66 19.69 15.92
C ALA A 28 -13.97 20.37 15.56
N PHE A 29 -14.84 19.66 14.82
CA PHE A 29 -16.21 20.09 14.63
C PHE A 29 -16.90 20.00 15.98
N ASP A 30 -17.11 21.14 16.64
CA ASP A 30 -17.87 21.20 17.89
C ASP A 30 -19.36 21.39 17.56
N PRO A 31 -20.21 20.34 17.67
CA PRO A 31 -21.62 20.42 17.33
C PRO A 31 -22.45 21.27 18.30
N ARG A 32 -21.84 21.80 19.39
CA ARG A 32 -22.49 22.67 20.38
C ARG A 32 -22.17 24.16 20.22
N ALA A 33 -21.27 24.53 19.30
CA ALA A 33 -20.92 25.93 19.08
C ALA A 33 -22.10 26.67 18.42
N PRO A 34 -22.62 27.76 19.00
CA PRO A 34 -23.69 28.53 18.39
C PRO A 34 -23.18 29.23 17.14
N GLU A 35 -23.81 28.95 16.01
CA GLU A 35 -23.69 29.68 14.73
C GLU A 35 -24.09 31.16 14.95
N THR A 36 -23.19 31.96 15.51
CA THR A 36 -23.35 33.40 15.62
C THR A 36 -22.11 34.09 15.08
N SER A 37 -22.26 34.66 13.89
CA SER A 37 -21.32 35.54 13.24
C SER A 37 -20.86 36.65 14.19
N THR A 38 -19.61 36.65 14.63
CA THR A 38 -18.62 37.75 14.42
C THR A 38 -17.34 37.54 15.24
N SER A 39 -16.24 37.50 14.50
CA SER A 39 -14.86 37.88 14.82
C SER A 39 -14.59 38.48 16.21
N ALA A 40 -13.90 37.75 17.10
CA ALA A 40 -13.03 38.37 18.13
C ALA A 40 -12.09 37.42 18.92
N SER A 41 -12.14 36.09 18.78
CA SER A 41 -11.27 35.22 19.61
C SER A 41 -10.69 33.98 18.93
N ALA A 42 -10.63 33.95 17.60
CA ALA A 42 -10.09 32.84 16.81
C ALA A 42 -8.69 33.14 16.21
N SER A 43 -7.84 33.89 16.91
CA SER A 43 -6.57 34.40 16.35
C SER A 43 -5.34 33.53 16.61
N SER A 44 -5.46 32.22 16.86
CA SER A 44 -4.26 31.37 17.03
C SER A 44 -4.30 29.97 16.41
N SER A 45 -5.26 29.63 15.54
CA SER A 45 -5.29 28.29 14.92
C SER A 45 -5.69 28.24 13.43
N SER A 46 -5.83 29.38 12.75
CA SER A 46 -6.28 29.45 11.34
C SER A 46 -5.19 29.71 10.30
N SER A 47 -3.89 29.60 10.64
CA SER A 47 -2.80 29.94 9.71
C SER A 47 -1.56 29.04 9.77
N ALA A 48 -1.69 27.79 10.23
CA ALA A 48 -0.57 26.84 10.11
C ALA A 48 -0.55 26.30 8.67
N VAL A 49 0.36 26.83 7.84
CA VAL A 49 0.63 26.31 6.48
C VAL A 49 0.93 24.81 6.61
N ASP A 50 0.31 23.98 5.76
CA ASP A 50 0.55 22.53 5.77
C ASP A 50 2.06 22.29 5.62
N PRO A 51 2.70 21.52 6.53
CA PRO A 51 4.11 21.19 6.40
C PRO A 51 4.50 20.68 5.00
N ALA A 52 3.62 19.93 4.34
CA ALA A 52 3.82 19.43 2.98
C ALA A 52 3.78 20.54 1.91
N GLU A 53 2.99 21.59 2.10
CA GLU A 53 2.96 22.73 1.20
C GLU A 53 4.22 23.60 1.33
N ALA A 54 4.72 23.73 2.56
CA ALA A 54 5.97 24.42 2.83
C ALA A 54 7.21 23.65 2.34
N THR A 55 7.19 22.31 2.25
CA THR A 55 8.25 21.55 1.56
C THR A 55 8.13 21.68 0.04
N LEU A 56 6.91 21.68 -0.51
CA LEU A 56 6.68 21.88 -1.94
C LEU A 56 7.19 23.23 -2.44
N SER A 57 7.06 24.30 -1.66
CA SER A 57 7.57 25.62 -2.05
C SER A 57 9.10 25.67 -2.11
N LEU A 58 9.79 24.97 -1.17
CA LEU A 58 11.24 24.80 -1.23
C LEU A 58 11.64 23.95 -2.43
N LEU A 59 10.94 22.85 -2.69
CA LEU A 59 11.19 22.00 -3.85
C LEU A 59 11.01 22.77 -5.16
N ALA A 60 9.96 23.58 -5.30
CA ALA A 60 9.73 24.40 -6.48
C ALA A 60 10.86 25.41 -6.70
N ARG A 61 11.40 25.99 -5.62
CA ARG A 61 12.61 26.82 -5.69
C ARG A 61 13.84 26.03 -6.14
N ALA A 62 14.01 24.80 -5.67
CA ALA A 62 15.09 23.91 -6.10
C ALA A 62 15.01 23.60 -7.60
N GLN A 63 13.80 23.29 -8.10
CA GLN A 63 13.53 23.05 -9.52
C GLN A 63 13.82 24.29 -10.36
N GLN A 64 13.34 25.47 -9.93
CA GLN A 64 13.63 26.72 -10.64
C GLN A 64 15.14 27.03 -10.70
N LEU A 65 15.88 26.71 -9.65
CA LEU A 65 17.33 26.86 -9.65
C LEU A 65 18.01 25.83 -10.56
N SER A 66 17.58 24.55 -10.55
CA SER A 66 18.13 23.54 -11.46
C SER A 66 17.87 23.89 -12.92
N ASP A 67 16.69 24.40 -13.24
CA ASP A 67 16.27 24.77 -14.59
C ASP A 67 17.00 26.02 -15.08
N SER A 68 17.23 27.00 -14.19
CA SER A 68 17.97 28.22 -14.54
C SER A 68 19.46 27.97 -14.76
N ILE A 69 20.04 27.01 -14.03
CA ILE A 69 21.42 26.56 -14.24
C ILE A 69 21.51 25.64 -15.47
N GLY A 70 20.42 24.95 -15.83
CA GLY A 70 20.41 23.99 -16.93
C GLY A 70 21.25 22.75 -16.64
N VAL A 71 21.23 22.28 -15.37
CA VAL A 71 22.08 21.17 -14.89
C VAL A 71 21.88 19.89 -15.73
N ILE A 72 20.66 19.67 -16.22
CA ILE A 72 20.32 18.51 -17.03
C ILE A 72 19.52 18.99 -18.25
N SER A 73 20.03 18.70 -19.44
CA SER A 73 19.38 18.94 -20.72
C SER A 73 18.60 17.71 -21.19
N PRO A 74 17.47 17.89 -21.90
CA PRO A 74 16.66 16.77 -22.40
C PRO A 74 17.44 15.78 -23.29
N ASN A 75 18.54 16.22 -23.92
CA ASN A 75 19.34 15.40 -24.84
C ASN A 75 20.57 14.75 -24.20
N ASP A 76 20.82 14.96 -22.91
CA ASP A 76 22.00 14.36 -22.24
C ASP A 76 21.87 12.84 -22.13
N ALA A 77 22.98 12.13 -22.36
CA ALA A 77 23.08 10.71 -22.06
C ALA A 77 23.47 10.49 -20.59
N LEU A 78 23.16 9.30 -20.05
CA LEU A 78 23.45 8.98 -18.64
C LEU A 78 24.93 9.13 -18.26
N ARG A 79 25.83 8.82 -19.21
CA ARG A 79 27.28 8.94 -19.02
C ARG A 79 27.76 10.39 -18.87
N ASP A 80 27.06 11.34 -19.49
CA ASP A 80 27.45 12.75 -19.55
C ASP A 80 27.00 13.53 -18.29
N ILE A 81 26.16 12.92 -17.45
CA ILE A 81 25.64 13.52 -16.22
C ILE A 81 26.55 13.18 -15.04
N SER A 82 27.02 14.19 -14.33
CA SER A 82 27.84 14.03 -13.11
C SER A 82 27.04 13.41 -11.95
N THR A 83 27.74 12.80 -11.00
CA THR A 83 27.15 12.18 -9.80
C THR A 83 26.40 13.19 -8.92
N SER A 84 26.88 14.43 -8.85
CA SER A 84 26.20 15.55 -8.18
C SER A 84 24.91 15.94 -8.89
N SER A 85 24.94 16.03 -10.21
CA SER A 85 23.80 16.41 -11.05
C SER A 85 22.67 15.36 -11.03
N LEU A 86 22.99 14.07 -10.93
CA LEU A 86 21.99 12.98 -10.82
C LEU A 86 20.98 13.21 -9.69
N ARG A 87 21.37 13.89 -8.60
CA ARG A 87 20.50 14.16 -7.46
C ARG A 87 19.32 15.08 -7.81
N THR A 88 19.46 15.90 -8.85
CA THR A 88 18.37 16.77 -9.32
C THR A 88 17.24 15.97 -9.99
N LEU A 89 17.53 14.78 -10.53
CA LEU A 89 16.52 13.92 -11.16
C LEU A 89 15.46 13.42 -10.18
N PHE A 90 15.74 13.39 -8.87
CA PHE A 90 14.77 12.95 -7.88
C PHE A 90 13.71 14.02 -7.55
N LEU A 91 13.93 15.29 -7.91
CA LEU A 91 13.02 16.40 -7.58
C LEU A 91 11.58 16.16 -8.08
N PRO A 92 11.32 15.78 -9.35
CA PRO A 92 9.95 15.57 -9.82
C PRO A 92 9.29 14.33 -9.18
N SER A 93 10.08 13.30 -8.81
CA SER A 93 9.57 12.16 -8.05
C SER A 93 9.09 12.59 -6.67
N LEU A 94 9.90 13.35 -5.92
CA LEU A 94 9.53 13.83 -4.60
C LEU A 94 8.35 14.82 -4.66
N GLN A 95 8.27 15.63 -5.71
CA GLN A 95 7.13 16.51 -5.96
C GLN A 95 5.81 15.73 -6.06
N SER A 96 5.80 14.60 -6.77
CA SER A 96 4.61 13.77 -6.92
C SER A 96 4.12 13.18 -5.58
N GLU A 97 5.05 12.77 -4.73
CA GLU A 97 4.77 12.22 -3.40
C GLU A 97 4.22 13.31 -2.47
N LEU A 98 4.90 14.46 -2.42
CA LEU A 98 4.46 15.58 -1.59
C LEU A 98 3.10 16.13 -2.01
N GLN A 99 2.79 16.22 -3.31
CA GLN A 99 1.48 16.68 -3.78
C GLN A 99 0.34 15.76 -3.34
N THR A 100 0.61 14.45 -3.21
CA THR A 100 -0.36 13.49 -2.67
C THR A 100 -0.51 13.64 -1.16
N ALA A 101 0.56 14.05 -0.46
CA ALA A 101 0.58 14.26 0.99
C ALA A 101 -0.12 15.55 1.45
N VAL A 102 -0.31 16.55 0.57
CA VAL A 102 -1.01 17.81 0.91
C VAL A 102 -2.46 17.54 1.31
N ARG A 103 -2.86 18.12 2.45
CA ARG A 103 -4.22 18.03 2.97
C ARG A 103 -5.12 19.05 2.28
N THR A 104 -6.21 18.58 1.69
CA THR A 104 -7.19 19.44 0.99
C THR A 104 -8.53 19.55 1.75
N GLY A 105 -8.63 18.95 2.94
CA GLY A 105 -9.87 18.98 3.73
C GLY A 105 -11.06 18.39 2.95
N THR A 106 -12.18 19.12 2.95
CA THR A 106 -13.42 18.73 2.27
C THR A 106 -13.50 19.21 0.81
N ASP A 107 -12.50 19.94 0.31
CA ASP A 107 -12.52 20.45 -1.07
C ASP A 107 -12.04 19.38 -2.07
N HIS A 108 -13.02 18.74 -2.71
CA HIS A 108 -12.78 17.75 -3.75
C HIS A 108 -12.13 18.34 -5.01
N SER A 109 -12.35 19.63 -5.32
CA SER A 109 -11.78 20.28 -6.51
C SER A 109 -10.29 20.51 -6.33
N ALA A 110 -9.88 21.02 -5.16
CA ALA A 110 -8.48 21.13 -4.77
C ALA A 110 -7.80 19.75 -4.76
N ARG A 111 -8.46 18.69 -4.27
CA ARG A 111 -7.89 17.33 -4.29
C ARG A 111 -7.63 16.84 -5.71
N LYS A 112 -8.61 17.00 -6.62
CA LYS A 112 -8.45 16.64 -8.04
C LYS A 112 -7.27 17.36 -8.68
N GLN A 113 -7.09 18.64 -8.40
CA GLN A 113 -5.96 19.43 -8.92
C GLN A 113 -4.61 18.93 -8.39
N ARG A 114 -4.51 18.61 -7.09
CA ARG A 114 -3.29 18.08 -6.48
C ARG A 114 -2.92 16.71 -7.06
N LEU A 115 -3.90 15.82 -7.25
CA LEU A 115 -3.69 14.51 -7.88
C LEU A 115 -3.24 14.64 -9.34
N ALA A 116 -3.86 15.53 -10.12
CA ALA A 116 -3.46 15.78 -11.51
C ALA A 116 -2.02 16.32 -11.60
N SER A 117 -1.67 17.25 -10.69
CA SER A 117 -0.29 17.76 -10.59
C SER A 117 0.68 16.64 -10.23
N SER A 118 0.30 15.73 -9.32
CA SER A 118 1.13 14.61 -8.87
C SER A 118 1.43 13.66 -10.02
N GLN A 119 0.40 13.29 -10.79
CA GLN A 119 0.56 12.44 -11.96
C GLN A 119 1.45 13.08 -13.03
N HIS A 120 1.34 14.40 -13.24
CA HIS A 120 2.20 15.11 -14.20
C HIS A 120 3.68 15.14 -13.76
N ALA A 121 3.94 15.40 -12.47
CA ALA A 121 5.29 15.36 -11.91
C ALA A 121 5.88 13.94 -11.98
N ALA A 122 5.08 12.91 -11.70
CA ALA A 122 5.47 11.52 -11.82
C ALA A 122 5.76 11.13 -13.29
N ALA A 123 4.94 11.57 -14.24
CA ALA A 123 5.17 11.33 -15.67
C ALA A 123 6.48 11.99 -16.15
N THR A 124 6.75 13.23 -15.71
CA THR A 124 8.00 13.94 -16.01
C THR A 124 9.22 13.15 -15.51
N PHE A 125 9.16 12.64 -14.28
CA PHE A 125 10.21 11.78 -13.72
C PHE A 125 10.40 10.48 -14.52
N LEU A 126 9.32 9.76 -14.79
CA LEU A 126 9.37 8.48 -15.50
C LEU A 126 9.89 8.64 -16.92
N ASN A 127 9.41 9.63 -17.67
CA ASN A 127 9.90 9.92 -19.02
C ASN A 127 11.41 10.20 -19.00
N ARG A 128 11.89 10.99 -18.03
CA ARG A 128 13.31 11.33 -17.95
C ARG A 128 14.18 10.13 -17.58
N THR A 129 13.78 9.36 -16.59
CA THR A 129 14.51 8.16 -16.14
C THR A 129 14.54 7.06 -17.21
N LEU A 130 13.46 6.90 -17.97
CA LEU A 130 13.39 5.97 -19.10
C LEU A 130 14.23 6.45 -20.29
N ALA A 131 14.21 7.74 -20.62
CA ALA A 131 15.03 8.31 -21.69
C ALA A 131 16.54 8.13 -21.42
N LEU A 132 16.94 8.25 -20.14
CA LEU A 132 18.32 8.02 -19.71
C LEU A 132 18.71 6.53 -19.64
N GLY A 133 17.77 5.60 -19.78
CA GLY A 133 18.06 4.15 -19.73
C GLY A 133 18.47 3.65 -18.34
N VAL A 134 18.18 4.39 -17.27
CA VAL A 134 18.54 4.02 -15.88
C VAL A 134 17.81 2.76 -15.42
N VAL A 135 16.59 2.56 -15.91
CA VAL A 135 15.71 1.46 -15.49
C VAL A 135 16.04 0.19 -16.29
N PRO A 136 16.40 -0.93 -15.63
CA PRO A 136 16.63 -2.21 -16.31
C PRO A 136 15.42 -2.67 -17.13
N PRO A 137 15.62 -3.44 -18.22
CA PRO A 137 14.51 -3.87 -19.08
C PRO A 137 13.47 -4.73 -18.34
N THR A 138 13.91 -5.54 -17.38
CA THR A 138 13.04 -6.34 -16.49
C THR A 138 12.16 -5.46 -15.63
N THR A 139 12.72 -4.41 -15.04
CA THR A 139 11.95 -3.44 -14.27
C THR A 139 11.01 -2.65 -15.16
N LYS A 140 11.44 -2.22 -16.35
CA LYS A 140 10.59 -1.52 -17.34
C LYS A 140 9.35 -2.35 -17.71
N GLN A 141 9.52 -3.66 -17.95
CA GLN A 141 8.39 -4.56 -18.20
C GLN A 141 7.41 -4.60 -17.03
N LEU A 142 7.94 -4.73 -15.80
CA LEU A 142 7.13 -4.73 -14.60
C LEU A 142 6.34 -3.42 -14.45
N LEU A 143 7.00 -2.28 -14.65
CA LEU A 143 6.36 -0.95 -14.61
C LEU A 143 5.21 -0.87 -15.62
N GLY A 144 5.44 -1.31 -16.86
CA GLY A 144 4.39 -1.34 -17.87
C GLY A 144 3.21 -2.21 -17.46
N TRP A 145 3.44 -3.41 -16.89
CA TRP A 145 2.37 -4.27 -16.38
C TRP A 145 1.57 -3.64 -15.25
N THR A 146 2.20 -2.83 -14.39
CA THR A 146 1.49 -2.15 -13.30
C THR A 146 0.54 -1.07 -13.79
N LEU A 147 0.86 -0.45 -14.93
CA LEU A 147 0.08 0.61 -15.55
C LEU A 147 -1.04 0.09 -16.47
N VAL A 148 -1.11 -1.22 -16.74
CA VAL A 148 -2.15 -1.81 -17.61
C VAL A 148 -3.57 -1.52 -17.12
N ASN A 149 -3.76 -1.37 -15.81
CA ASN A 149 -5.07 -1.05 -15.22
C ASN A 149 -5.43 0.45 -15.29
N VAL A 150 -4.48 1.31 -15.65
CA VAL A 150 -4.72 2.75 -15.81
C VAL A 150 -5.15 3.00 -17.26
N PRO A 151 -6.24 3.74 -17.50
CA PRO A 151 -6.77 3.91 -18.85
C PRO A 151 -5.79 4.73 -19.72
N ALA A 152 -5.59 4.30 -20.96
CA ALA A 152 -4.53 4.84 -21.84
C ALA A 152 -4.69 6.33 -22.17
N ASN A 153 -5.92 6.85 -22.17
CA ASN A 153 -6.22 8.27 -22.33
C ASN A 153 -5.73 9.11 -21.14
N GLU A 154 -5.74 8.57 -19.92
CA GLU A 154 -5.16 9.25 -18.76
C GLU A 154 -3.64 9.27 -18.84
N LEU A 155 -3.02 8.14 -19.18
CA LEU A 155 -1.56 8.04 -19.32
C LEU A 155 -1.02 9.02 -20.37
N THR A 156 -1.69 9.13 -21.51
CA THR A 156 -1.34 10.12 -22.54
C THR A 156 -1.66 11.55 -22.10
N GLY A 157 -2.77 11.76 -21.39
CA GLY A 157 -3.17 13.06 -20.86
C GLY A 157 -2.20 13.64 -19.81
N ILE A 158 -1.56 12.80 -19.00
CA ILE A 158 -0.53 13.23 -18.03
C ILE A 158 0.84 13.46 -18.68
N GLY A 159 0.99 13.08 -19.96
CA GLY A 159 2.20 13.23 -20.75
C GLY A 159 3.18 12.06 -20.65
N LEU A 160 2.75 10.87 -20.22
CA LEU A 160 3.61 9.69 -20.12
C LEU A 160 3.84 9.08 -21.50
N ASP A 161 5.10 8.74 -21.82
CA ASP A 161 5.44 8.11 -23.10
C ASP A 161 4.88 6.68 -23.21
N SER A 162 4.31 6.36 -24.38
CA SER A 162 3.73 5.05 -24.68
C SER A 162 4.76 3.92 -24.68
N SER A 163 6.06 4.24 -24.79
CA SER A 163 7.19 3.30 -24.64
C SER A 163 7.14 2.46 -23.36
N LEU A 164 6.57 2.97 -22.27
CA LEU A 164 6.41 2.23 -21.01
C LEU A 164 5.22 1.24 -21.05
N THR A 165 4.17 1.58 -21.79
CA THR A 165 2.93 0.79 -21.90
C THR A 165 3.01 -0.31 -22.94
N SER A 166 3.90 -0.18 -23.94
CA SER A 166 4.17 -1.18 -24.97
C SER A 166 5.02 -2.34 -24.40
N THR A 167 4.48 -3.07 -23.44
CA THR A 167 5.12 -4.29 -22.93
C THR A 167 4.85 -5.45 -23.88
N GLY A 168 5.91 -6.03 -24.44
CA GLY A 168 5.81 -7.23 -25.27
C GLY A 168 5.44 -8.43 -24.38
N GLY A 169 4.19 -8.90 -24.50
CA GLY A 169 3.69 -10.08 -23.78
C GLY A 169 2.37 -9.82 -23.05
N ALA A 170 1.59 -10.88 -22.84
CA ALA A 170 0.38 -10.79 -22.03
C ALA A 170 0.78 -10.47 -20.58
N ALA A 171 0.12 -9.47 -19.99
CA ALA A 171 0.36 -9.12 -18.60
C ALA A 171 -0.03 -10.30 -17.68
N PRO A 172 0.82 -10.68 -16.71
CA PRO A 172 0.48 -11.71 -15.73
C PRO A 172 -0.66 -11.23 -14.81
N HIS A 173 -1.15 -12.10 -13.93
CA HIS A 173 -2.24 -11.72 -13.03
C HIS A 173 -1.81 -10.54 -12.15
N ALA A 174 -2.73 -9.59 -11.90
CA ALA A 174 -2.43 -8.36 -11.16
C ALA A 174 -1.80 -8.61 -9.78
N ARG A 175 -2.14 -9.74 -9.13
CA ARG A 175 -1.52 -10.17 -7.87
C ARG A 175 -0.05 -10.54 -8.04
N GLU A 176 0.31 -11.25 -9.10
CA GLU A 176 1.69 -11.67 -9.39
C GLU A 176 2.57 -10.45 -9.72
N VAL A 177 2.01 -9.48 -10.46
CA VAL A 177 2.67 -8.18 -10.70
C VAL A 177 2.95 -7.46 -9.38
N LYS A 178 1.98 -7.39 -8.46
CA LYS A 178 2.18 -6.78 -7.13
C LYS A 178 3.22 -7.52 -6.29
N ILE A 179 3.21 -8.85 -6.32
CA ILE A 179 4.18 -9.68 -5.57
C ILE A 179 5.59 -9.47 -6.13
N SER A 180 5.75 -9.51 -7.46
CA SER A 180 7.06 -9.29 -8.10
C SER A 180 7.57 -7.88 -7.83
N LEU A 181 6.69 -6.87 -7.89
CA LEU A 181 7.03 -5.49 -7.55
C LEU A 181 7.53 -5.41 -6.10
N PHE A 182 6.74 -5.93 -5.15
CA PHE A 182 7.10 -5.90 -3.74
C PHE A 182 8.43 -6.61 -3.45
N LYS A 183 8.68 -7.76 -4.09
CA LYS A 183 9.97 -8.47 -3.97
C LYS A 183 11.13 -7.62 -4.49
N LEU A 184 10.95 -6.98 -5.63
CA LEU A 184 11.95 -6.10 -6.24
C LEU A 184 12.22 -4.88 -5.34
N GLU A 185 11.16 -4.20 -4.90
CA GLU A 185 11.26 -3.03 -4.02
C GLU A 185 12.01 -3.37 -2.73
N ARG A 186 11.69 -4.51 -2.10
CA ARG A 186 12.36 -5.00 -0.90
C ARG A 186 13.83 -5.32 -1.16
N ALA A 187 14.15 -5.96 -2.28
CA ALA A 187 15.52 -6.28 -2.66
C ALA A 187 16.36 -5.01 -2.88
N LEU A 188 15.83 -4.02 -3.60
CA LEU A 188 16.50 -2.73 -3.80
C LEU A 188 16.72 -1.99 -2.48
N LYS A 189 15.69 -1.89 -1.63
CA LYS A 189 15.82 -1.26 -0.31
C LYS A 189 16.90 -1.93 0.53
N SER A 190 16.90 -3.25 0.61
CA SER A 190 17.92 -3.98 1.38
C SER A 190 19.34 -3.76 0.85
N ASN A 191 19.53 -3.72 -0.48
CA ASN A 191 20.83 -3.43 -1.07
C ASN A 191 21.29 -1.99 -0.79
N LEU A 192 20.38 -1.02 -0.89
CA LEU A 192 20.66 0.39 -0.60
C LEU A 192 20.98 0.60 0.88
N GLU A 193 20.26 -0.06 1.80
CA GLU A 193 20.53 -0.05 3.25
C GLU A 193 21.94 -0.55 3.56
N GLN A 194 22.34 -1.70 2.99
CA GLN A 194 23.68 -2.25 3.18
C GLN A 194 24.77 -1.29 2.73
N PHE A 195 24.60 -0.64 1.58
CA PHE A 195 25.56 0.36 1.09
C PHE A 195 25.57 1.61 1.97
N ARG A 196 24.41 2.11 2.37
CA ARG A 196 24.27 3.29 3.24
C ARG A 196 25.01 3.07 4.56
N ASP A 197 24.78 1.93 5.21
CA ASP A 197 25.40 1.62 6.50
C ASP A 197 26.93 1.49 6.37
N ALA A 198 27.40 0.85 5.30
CA ALA A 198 28.83 0.77 5.00
C ALA A 198 29.44 2.15 4.71
N TYR A 199 28.73 3.02 4.00
CA TYR A 199 29.17 4.38 3.67
C TYR A 199 29.23 5.29 4.91
N GLN A 200 28.22 5.23 5.78
CA GLN A 200 28.20 5.95 7.04
C GLN A 200 29.32 5.50 7.99
N ALA A 201 29.60 4.19 8.03
CA ALA A 201 30.72 3.65 8.81
C ALA A 201 32.09 4.17 8.32
N LYS A 202 32.26 4.35 7.00
CA LYS A 202 33.48 4.92 6.41
C LYS A 202 33.67 6.40 6.78
N ILE A 203 32.60 7.20 6.70
CA ILE A 203 32.66 8.65 6.95
C ILE A 203 32.77 8.99 8.44
N LYS A 204 32.49 8.03 9.35
CA LYS A 204 32.42 8.25 10.80
C LYS A 204 31.49 9.43 11.14
N LEU A 205 30.26 9.35 10.65
CA LEU A 205 29.30 10.44 10.74
C LEU A 205 29.04 10.84 12.21
N ASP A 206 29.15 12.14 12.50
CA ASP A 206 28.84 12.69 13.82
C ASP A 206 27.35 12.49 14.18
N SER A 207 27.10 12.19 15.45
CA SER A 207 25.74 11.95 15.96
C SER A 207 24.79 13.16 15.89
N HIS A 208 25.32 14.36 15.64
CA HIS A 208 24.55 15.59 15.48
C HIS A 208 24.05 15.82 14.03
N VAL A 209 24.58 15.09 13.04
CA VAL A 209 24.12 15.21 11.66
C VAL A 209 22.77 14.53 11.52
N LYS A 210 21.76 15.28 11.09
CA LYS A 210 20.43 14.74 10.81
C LYS A 210 20.45 13.97 9.50
N VAL A 211 20.12 12.69 9.56
CA VAL A 211 20.04 11.79 8.40
C VAL A 211 18.58 11.40 8.19
N PRO A 212 18.09 11.35 6.93
CA PRO A 212 16.78 10.80 6.62
C PRO A 212 16.59 9.37 7.16
N SER A 213 15.41 9.09 7.70
CA SER A 213 15.06 7.79 8.28
C SER A 213 14.96 6.67 7.22
N ASP A 214 14.17 6.89 6.16
CA ASP A 214 14.04 5.98 5.00
C ASP A 214 15.15 6.19 3.98
N VAL A 215 15.73 5.09 3.50
CA VAL A 215 16.79 5.07 2.48
C VAL A 215 16.34 5.69 1.17
N GLY A 216 15.03 5.63 0.88
CA GLY A 216 14.45 6.33 -0.27
C GLY A 216 14.77 7.82 -0.32
N TYR A 217 14.99 8.48 0.82
CA TYR A 217 15.23 9.92 0.90
C TYR A 217 16.69 10.30 1.12
N ASP A 218 17.57 9.33 1.35
CA ASP A 218 18.97 9.62 1.63
C ASP A 218 19.78 9.68 0.32
N LEU A 219 20.18 10.90 -0.07
CA LEU A 219 21.01 11.17 -1.24
C LEU A 219 22.51 11.22 -0.92
N LEU A 220 22.91 10.78 0.28
CA LEU A 220 24.28 10.75 0.78
C LEU A 220 24.95 12.14 0.71
N LEU A 221 24.20 13.18 1.08
CA LEU A 221 24.68 14.56 1.14
C LEU A 221 25.04 14.92 2.58
N TYR A 222 26.11 14.31 3.11
CA TYR A 222 26.58 14.60 4.46
C TYR A 222 27.57 15.78 4.46
N PRO A 223 27.47 16.73 5.41
CA PRO A 223 28.49 17.76 5.59
C PRO A 223 29.83 17.09 5.93
N ARG A 224 30.87 17.28 5.10
CA ARG A 224 32.24 16.88 5.46
C ARG A 224 32.78 17.88 6.49
N SER A 225 33.07 17.42 7.71
CA SER A 225 33.81 18.23 8.67
C SER A 225 35.24 18.37 8.15
N ARG A 226 35.61 19.55 7.64
CA ARG A 226 37.01 19.87 7.36
C ARG A 226 37.75 19.94 8.70
N SER A 227 38.35 18.85 9.14
CA SER A 227 39.37 18.90 10.20
C SER A 227 40.52 19.74 9.68
N SER A 228 40.87 20.80 10.40
CA SER A 228 41.86 21.81 10.03
C SER A 228 43.32 21.33 10.18
N ASP A 229 43.59 20.03 10.09
CA ASP A 229 44.90 19.46 10.46
C ASP A 229 45.41 18.35 9.52
N ASP A 230 44.79 18.14 8.35
CA ASP A 230 45.36 17.31 7.29
C ASP A 230 45.60 18.17 6.04
N ASP A 231 46.84 18.63 5.90
CA ASP A 231 47.46 18.98 4.60
C ASP A 231 47.95 17.67 3.93
N GLU A 232 47.10 16.65 3.87
CA GLU A 232 47.27 15.54 2.93
C GLU A 232 46.45 15.88 1.68
N GLU A 233 47.07 15.60 0.54
CA GLU A 233 46.79 16.13 -0.78
C GLU A 233 45.30 16.16 -1.14
N GLU A 234 44.89 17.18 -1.92
CA GLU A 234 43.61 17.20 -2.63
C GLU A 234 43.58 16.02 -3.62
N ASP A 235 43.42 14.80 -3.11
CA ASP A 235 42.80 13.74 -3.87
C ASP A 235 41.34 14.16 -4.01
N ASP A 236 41.04 14.75 -5.17
CA ASP A 236 39.73 14.72 -5.79
C ASP A 236 39.28 13.24 -5.87
N ASP A 237 38.89 12.65 -4.74
CA ASP A 237 38.19 11.37 -4.62
C ASP A 237 36.73 11.56 -5.09
N ASP A 238 36.53 12.19 -6.25
CA ASP A 238 35.68 11.57 -7.24
C ASP A 238 36.38 10.23 -7.54
N ASP A 239 36.00 9.15 -6.85
CA ASP A 239 36.43 7.77 -7.14
C ASP A 239 36.19 7.48 -8.63
N GLU A 240 37.13 7.90 -9.48
CA GLU A 240 37.21 7.58 -10.89
C GLU A 240 37.50 6.09 -10.98
N ASP A 241 36.45 5.36 -11.34
CA ASP A 241 36.48 4.23 -12.26
C ASP A 241 37.86 3.56 -12.48
N GLN A 242 38.26 2.70 -11.55
CA GLN A 242 39.14 1.58 -11.87
C GLN A 242 38.32 0.30 -11.96
N GLY A 243 37.33 0.30 -12.85
CA GLY A 243 36.40 -0.81 -13.02
C GLY A 243 35.81 -0.93 -14.43
N LEU A 244 36.63 -0.78 -15.48
CA LEU A 244 36.36 -1.24 -16.84
C LEU A 244 34.87 -1.16 -17.27
N GLY A 245 34.34 0.04 -17.57
CA GLY A 245 33.38 0.32 -18.64
C GLY A 245 32.21 -0.63 -18.93
N GLN A 246 31.81 -1.48 -17.97
CA GLN A 246 30.71 -2.41 -18.11
C GLN A 246 29.64 -1.91 -17.15
N GLU A 247 28.81 -1.01 -17.66
CA GLU A 247 27.54 -0.60 -17.06
C GLU A 247 26.68 -1.85 -16.87
N THR A 248 26.93 -2.57 -15.77
CA THR A 248 26.07 -3.66 -15.36
C THR A 248 24.73 -3.05 -15.00
N PRO A 249 23.61 -3.58 -15.52
CA PRO A 249 22.30 -3.07 -15.16
C PRO A 249 22.16 -3.14 -13.64
N ALA A 250 21.53 -2.14 -13.03
CA ALA A 250 21.33 -1.98 -11.58
C ALA A 250 20.57 -3.14 -10.87
N SER A 251 20.38 -4.27 -11.57
CA SER A 251 19.78 -5.52 -11.12
C SER A 251 20.74 -6.72 -11.21
N ALA A 252 22.00 -6.53 -11.61
CA ALA A 252 23.00 -7.59 -11.59
C ALA A 252 23.36 -7.95 -10.13
N PRO A 253 23.63 -9.23 -9.82
CA PRO A 253 23.95 -9.70 -8.46
C PRO A 253 25.32 -9.25 -7.92
N GLY A 254 25.97 -8.28 -8.57
CA GLY A 254 27.12 -7.57 -8.02
C GLY A 254 26.60 -6.40 -7.17
N GLY A 255 26.94 -6.39 -5.88
CA GLY A 255 26.52 -5.34 -4.95
C GLY A 255 26.90 -3.93 -5.41
N ILE A 256 26.20 -2.93 -4.86
CA ILE A 256 26.46 -1.51 -5.09
C ILE A 256 27.88 -1.19 -4.57
N SER A 257 28.78 -0.73 -5.43
CA SER A 257 30.17 -0.42 -5.04
C SER A 257 30.50 1.06 -5.00
N SER A 258 29.78 1.90 -5.77
CA SER A 258 30.02 3.34 -5.90
C SER A 258 28.78 4.17 -5.55
N VAL A 259 29.00 5.42 -5.12
CA VAL A 259 27.93 6.42 -4.89
C VAL A 259 27.10 6.64 -6.16
N ARG A 260 27.71 6.60 -7.34
CA ARG A 260 26.96 6.72 -8.60
C ARG A 260 25.97 5.56 -8.75
N GLN A 261 26.43 4.33 -8.54
CA GLN A 261 25.59 3.13 -8.63
C GLN A 261 24.48 3.14 -7.58
N TYR A 262 24.76 3.63 -6.36
CA TYR A 262 23.75 3.84 -5.32
C TYR A 262 22.62 4.76 -5.80
N LEU A 263 22.96 5.93 -6.37
CA LEU A 263 21.96 6.87 -6.90
C LEU A 263 21.17 6.26 -8.07
N LEU A 264 21.80 5.48 -8.96
CA LEU A 264 21.08 4.80 -10.05
C LEU A 264 20.11 3.73 -9.52
N ALA A 265 20.52 2.94 -8.52
CA ALA A 265 19.64 1.97 -7.86
C ALA A 265 18.49 2.67 -7.12
N GLN A 266 18.73 3.84 -6.52
CA GLN A 266 17.71 4.66 -5.89
C GLN A 266 16.74 5.26 -6.92
N LEU A 267 17.21 5.71 -8.09
CA LEU A 267 16.33 6.13 -9.19
C LEU A 267 15.41 4.99 -9.65
N ASN A 268 15.93 3.76 -9.70
CA ASN A 268 15.12 2.58 -9.99
C ASN A 268 14.04 2.36 -8.91
N LEU A 269 14.39 2.47 -7.62
CA LEU A 269 13.42 2.41 -6.53
C LEU A 269 12.33 3.49 -6.66
N HIS A 270 12.71 4.73 -6.97
CA HIS A 270 11.76 5.83 -7.20
C HIS A 270 10.86 5.59 -8.41
N SER A 271 11.34 4.92 -9.46
CA SER A 271 10.50 4.56 -10.61
C SER A 271 9.37 3.59 -10.23
N LEU A 272 9.65 2.64 -9.33
CA LEU A 272 8.62 1.73 -8.79
C LEU A 272 7.61 2.49 -7.94
N LYS A 273 8.08 3.33 -7.00
CA LYS A 273 7.23 4.13 -6.11
C LYS A 273 6.32 5.07 -6.91
N THR A 274 6.87 5.82 -7.87
CA THR A 274 6.10 6.78 -8.70
C THR A 274 5.06 6.10 -9.57
N THR A 275 5.35 4.90 -10.08
CA THR A 275 4.38 4.14 -10.87
C THR A 275 3.22 3.64 -10.00
N GLN A 276 3.50 3.19 -8.77
CA GLN A 276 2.45 2.87 -7.79
C GLN A 276 1.60 4.11 -7.45
N LEU A 277 2.24 5.28 -7.29
CA LEU A 277 1.55 6.55 -7.03
C LEU A 277 0.61 6.92 -8.19
N ILE A 278 1.02 6.75 -9.45
CA ILE A 278 0.15 7.00 -10.61
C ILE A 278 -1.09 6.11 -10.56
N THR A 279 -0.92 4.81 -10.29
CA THR A 279 -2.04 3.85 -10.20
C THR A 279 -2.98 4.20 -9.05
N SER A 280 -2.43 4.55 -7.87
CA SER A 280 -3.23 4.97 -6.72
C SER A 280 -3.97 6.28 -7.00
N ALA A 281 -3.33 7.26 -7.63
CA ALA A 281 -3.93 8.55 -7.97
C ALA A 281 -5.03 8.41 -9.02
N SER A 282 -4.86 7.51 -10.01
CA SER A 282 -5.89 7.22 -11.02
C SER A 282 -7.14 6.61 -10.37
N GLN A 283 -6.97 5.64 -9.47
CA GLN A 283 -8.08 5.05 -8.70
C GLN A 283 -8.80 6.10 -7.85
N GLU A 284 -8.06 6.98 -7.17
CA GLU A 284 -8.65 8.05 -6.38
C GLU A 284 -9.42 9.05 -7.27
N LEU A 285 -8.89 9.41 -8.44
CA LEU A 285 -9.58 10.28 -9.39
C LEU A 285 -10.88 9.65 -9.90
N GLU A 286 -10.90 8.35 -10.16
CA GLU A 286 -12.10 7.62 -10.54
C GLU A 286 -13.16 7.66 -9.42
N LEU A 287 -12.75 7.47 -8.17
CA LEU A 287 -13.63 7.61 -7.01
C LEU A 287 -14.17 9.04 -6.87
N LEU A 288 -13.34 10.06 -7.05
CA LEU A 288 -13.75 11.46 -6.96
C LEU A 288 -14.63 11.91 -8.15
N ARG A 289 -14.60 11.18 -9.27
CA ARG A 289 -15.49 11.40 -10.42
C ARG A 289 -16.84 10.71 -10.23
N SER A 290 -16.85 9.55 -9.57
CA SER A 290 -18.09 8.81 -9.25
C SER A 290 -18.82 9.32 -8.01
N LEU A 291 -18.23 10.28 -7.26
CA LEU A 291 -18.83 10.86 -6.07
C LEU A 291 -20.14 11.61 -6.39
N PRO A 292 -21.26 11.30 -5.71
CA PRO A 292 -22.50 12.06 -5.83
C PRO A 292 -22.29 13.53 -5.39
N PRO A 293 -22.99 14.50 -6.00
CA PRO A 293 -22.88 15.89 -5.59
C PRO A 293 -23.36 16.06 -4.14
N PRO A 294 -22.68 16.90 -3.32
CA PRO A 294 -23.13 17.15 -1.95
C PRO A 294 -24.54 17.76 -1.96
N PRO A 295 -25.40 17.41 -0.99
CA PRO A 295 -26.72 18.01 -0.89
C PRO A 295 -26.60 19.53 -0.70
N PRO A 296 -27.50 20.34 -1.29
CA PRO A 296 -27.43 21.79 -1.16
C PRO A 296 -27.54 22.21 0.32
N PRO A 297 -26.80 23.24 0.74
CA PRO A 297 -26.68 23.65 2.15
C PRO A 297 -28.02 24.08 2.81
N ASN A 298 -29.09 24.26 2.03
CA ASN A 298 -30.41 24.69 2.49
C ASN A 298 -31.47 23.58 2.54
N SER A 299 -31.10 22.30 2.50
CA SER A 299 -32.03 21.23 2.89
C SER A 299 -32.09 21.03 4.40
N SER A 300 -31.91 22.09 5.19
CA SER A 300 -32.48 22.23 6.52
C SER A 300 -33.97 22.58 6.38
N GLN A 301 -34.75 21.67 5.77
CA GLN A 301 -36.15 21.60 6.18
C GLN A 301 -36.13 21.24 7.67
N PRO A 302 -36.79 22.00 8.55
CA PRO A 302 -37.06 21.53 9.89
C PRO A 302 -38.09 20.42 9.75
N SER A 303 -37.65 19.21 9.40
CA SER A 303 -38.50 18.03 9.47
C SER A 303 -38.57 17.60 10.94
N THR A 304 -39.11 18.47 11.78
CA THR A 304 -39.64 18.10 13.10
C THR A 304 -40.78 17.08 12.97
N SER A 305 -41.30 16.85 11.74
CA SER A 305 -42.25 15.78 11.42
C SER A 305 -41.63 14.43 11.04
N ASN A 306 -40.39 14.37 10.51
CA ASN A 306 -39.75 13.09 10.11
C ASN A 306 -38.74 12.57 11.12
N ALA A 307 -38.22 13.40 12.02
CA ALA A 307 -37.38 12.91 13.12
C ALA A 307 -38.14 11.98 14.08
N GLU A 308 -39.48 12.05 14.09
CA GLU A 308 -40.34 11.12 14.83
C GLU A 308 -40.65 9.82 14.09
N GLU A 309 -40.42 9.76 12.76
CA GLU A 309 -40.74 8.60 11.94
C GLU A 309 -39.72 7.46 12.10
N TRP A 310 -38.47 7.79 12.43
CA TRP A 310 -37.36 6.83 12.60
C TRP A 310 -37.08 6.44 14.06
N ARG A 311 -37.77 7.04 15.04
CA ARG A 311 -37.61 6.69 16.45
C ARG A 311 -38.36 5.39 16.75
N LEU A 312 -37.60 4.28 16.79
CA LEU A 312 -38.10 2.94 17.10
C LEU A 312 -38.69 2.80 18.53
N ASP A 313 -38.46 3.80 19.40
CA ASP A 313 -38.87 3.83 20.81
C ASP A 313 -40.25 4.47 21.03
N ARG A 314 -41.08 4.56 19.98
CA ARG A 314 -42.44 5.05 20.14
C ARG A 314 -43.27 3.97 20.86
N ASN A 315 -43.52 4.18 22.14
CA ASN A 315 -44.33 3.27 22.95
C ASN A 315 -45.73 3.12 22.31
N PRO A 316 -46.12 1.94 21.77
CA PRO A 316 -47.34 1.77 20.98
C PRO A 316 -48.61 1.70 21.85
N SER A 317 -48.61 2.30 23.04
CA SER A 317 -49.60 2.07 24.08
C SER A 317 -50.88 2.88 23.95
N SER A 318 -51.11 3.58 22.83
CA SER A 318 -52.34 4.37 22.63
C SER A 318 -53.33 3.76 21.62
N LEU A 319 -53.02 2.61 21.00
CA LEU A 319 -53.96 1.93 20.11
C LEU A 319 -54.73 0.84 20.88
N PRO A 320 -56.07 0.77 20.73
CA PRO A 320 -56.89 -0.22 21.43
C PRO A 320 -56.54 -1.64 20.95
N THR A 321 -56.08 -2.48 21.88
CA THR A 321 -55.70 -3.89 21.63
C THR A 321 -56.91 -4.85 21.63
N THR A 322 -58.09 -4.35 22.01
CA THR A 322 -59.33 -5.13 22.11
C THR A 322 -60.34 -4.69 21.05
N GLY A 323 -60.73 -5.61 20.15
CA GLY A 323 -61.74 -5.37 19.11
C GLY A 323 -61.47 -6.13 17.79
N PRO A 324 -62.41 -6.07 16.82
CA PRO A 324 -62.28 -6.71 15.51
C PRO A 324 -61.07 -6.21 14.71
N LEU A 325 -60.39 -7.12 14.01
CA LEU A 325 -59.17 -6.85 13.20
C LEU A 325 -59.37 -5.84 12.09
N LEU A 326 -60.50 -5.98 11.42
CA LEU A 326 -60.82 -5.37 10.13
C LEU A 326 -62.25 -4.83 10.25
N ALA A 327 -62.47 -3.63 9.72
CA ALA A 327 -63.82 -3.18 9.41
C ALA A 327 -64.39 -4.03 8.26
N PRO A 328 -65.72 -4.16 8.11
CA PRO A 328 -66.36 -4.84 6.97
C PRO A 328 -65.95 -4.28 5.61
N THR A 329 -65.44 -3.04 5.59
CA THR A 329 -64.90 -2.34 4.42
C THR A 329 -63.42 -2.63 4.16
N GLY A 330 -62.82 -3.62 4.84
CA GLY A 330 -61.42 -4.03 4.67
C GLY A 330 -60.37 -3.10 5.28
N LYS A 331 -60.80 -2.04 6.00
CA LYS A 331 -59.87 -1.14 6.69
C LYS A 331 -59.36 -1.80 7.97
N VAL A 332 -58.04 -1.87 8.11
CA VAL A 332 -57.37 -2.43 9.29
C VAL A 332 -57.57 -1.49 10.47
N LEU A 333 -58.27 -1.94 11.51
CA LEU A 333 -58.59 -1.13 12.68
C LEU A 333 -57.57 -1.28 13.80
N ARG A 334 -56.79 -2.38 13.79
CA ARG A 334 -55.71 -2.63 14.74
C ARG A 334 -54.43 -3.05 14.05
N PRO A 335 -53.25 -2.69 14.60
CA PRO A 335 -52.00 -3.26 14.13
C PRO A 335 -52.02 -4.78 14.30
N PHE A 336 -51.54 -5.50 13.28
CA PHE A 336 -51.37 -6.95 13.31
C PHE A 336 -49.96 -7.30 12.82
N THR A 337 -49.38 -8.33 13.40
CA THR A 337 -48.03 -8.80 13.05
C THR A 337 -48.15 -9.83 11.93
N ILE A 338 -47.50 -9.58 10.80
CA ILE A 338 -47.58 -10.43 9.59
C ILE A 338 -46.57 -11.60 9.65
N THR A 339 -45.58 -11.54 10.54
CA THR A 339 -44.52 -12.56 10.61
C THR A 339 -45.01 -13.80 11.36
N PRO A 340 -44.87 -15.02 10.79
CA PRO A 340 -45.30 -16.27 11.43
C PRO A 340 -44.44 -16.65 12.64
N SER A 341 -43.25 -16.07 12.77
CA SER A 341 -42.30 -16.36 13.84
C SER A 341 -42.22 -15.19 14.83
N THR A 342 -42.19 -15.52 16.12
CA THR A 342 -42.04 -14.56 17.23
C THR A 342 -40.84 -13.67 16.97
N ARG A 343 -41.00 -12.35 17.13
CA ARG A 343 -39.97 -11.32 16.90
C ARG A 343 -38.61 -11.65 17.54
N SER A 344 -38.61 -12.42 18.64
CA SER A 344 -37.41 -12.93 19.30
C SER A 344 -36.56 -13.86 18.43
N SER A 345 -37.17 -14.75 17.65
CA SER A 345 -36.47 -15.68 16.75
C SER A 345 -35.81 -15.00 15.54
N ILE A 346 -36.42 -13.92 15.07
CA ILE A 346 -35.86 -13.08 14.01
C ILE A 346 -34.73 -12.21 14.59
N ALA A 347 -34.91 -11.66 15.79
CA ALA A 347 -33.85 -10.91 16.47
C ALA A 347 -32.60 -11.76 16.74
N SER A 348 -32.76 -13.03 17.10
CA SER A 348 -31.62 -13.94 17.30
C SER A 348 -30.95 -14.39 15.99
N SER A 349 -31.64 -14.31 14.84
CA SER A 349 -31.06 -14.65 13.53
C SER A 349 -30.40 -13.47 12.80
N VAL A 350 -30.77 -12.23 13.13
CA VAL A 350 -30.22 -11.02 12.48
C VAL A 350 -28.80 -10.66 12.95
N PHE A 351 -28.39 -11.09 14.15
CA PHE A 351 -27.06 -10.85 14.68
C PHE A 351 -26.31 -12.14 14.95
N GLN A 352 -25.97 -12.85 13.88
CA GLN A 352 -25.03 -13.96 13.95
C GLN A 352 -23.60 -13.45 14.23
N PRO A 353 -22.73 -14.25 14.86
CA PRO A 353 -21.35 -13.87 15.15
C PRO A 353 -20.55 -13.37 13.94
N SER A 354 -20.92 -13.80 12.72
CA SER A 354 -20.28 -13.38 11.47
C SER A 354 -20.71 -12.00 10.95
N HIS A 355 -21.71 -11.36 11.55
CA HIS A 355 -22.32 -10.11 11.04
C HIS A 355 -21.98 -8.86 11.87
N ARG A 356 -21.18 -9.00 12.94
CA ARG A 356 -20.66 -7.87 13.72
C ARG A 356 -19.14 -7.95 13.80
N LEU A 357 -18.47 -6.80 13.84
CA LEU A 357 -17.06 -6.74 14.22
C LEU A 357 -16.88 -7.41 15.59
N PRO A 358 -15.82 -8.22 15.80
CA PRO A 358 -15.58 -8.87 17.08
C PRO A 358 -15.53 -7.86 18.23
N THR A 359 -16.43 -8.01 19.20
CA THR A 359 -16.42 -7.23 20.45
C THR A 359 -15.57 -7.90 21.56
N MET A 360 -14.96 -9.05 21.25
CA MET A 360 -14.13 -9.84 22.14
C MET A 360 -12.69 -9.85 21.61
N SER A 361 -11.71 -10.04 22.48
CA SER A 361 -10.32 -10.18 22.04
C SER A 361 -10.14 -11.41 21.16
N ILE A 362 -9.10 -11.40 20.33
CA ILE A 362 -8.78 -12.49 19.40
C ILE A 362 -8.68 -13.82 20.15
N ASP A 363 -7.99 -13.83 21.29
CA ASP A 363 -7.80 -15.03 22.12
C ASP A 363 -9.12 -15.58 22.65
N GLN A 364 -10.00 -14.70 23.14
CA GLN A 364 -11.32 -15.08 23.66
C GLN A 364 -12.23 -15.63 22.55
N TYR A 365 -12.12 -15.08 21.33
CA TYR A 365 -12.84 -15.60 20.18
C TYR A 365 -12.32 -16.99 19.75
N LEU A 366 -10.99 -17.19 19.75
CA LEU A 366 -10.41 -18.51 19.47
C LEU A 366 -10.84 -19.55 20.50
N GLU A 367 -10.88 -19.21 21.80
CA GLU A 367 -11.38 -20.12 22.83
C GLU A 367 -12.84 -20.53 22.61
N GLU A 368 -13.69 -19.59 22.17
CA GLU A 368 -15.09 -19.88 21.86
C GLU A 368 -15.25 -20.75 20.61
N GLU A 369 -14.47 -20.52 19.55
CA GLU A 369 -14.46 -21.35 18.35
C GLU A 369 -13.83 -22.74 18.62
N GLN A 370 -12.82 -22.83 19.50
CA GLN A 370 -12.25 -24.09 20.00
C GLN A 370 -13.31 -24.89 20.75
N ARG A 371 -14.05 -24.24 21.67
CA ARG A 371 -15.16 -24.85 22.42
C ARG A 371 -16.28 -25.34 21.50
N ARG A 372 -16.49 -24.68 20.36
CA ARG A 372 -17.48 -25.06 19.34
C ARG A 372 -16.96 -26.11 18.36
N GLY A 373 -15.68 -26.47 18.42
CA GLY A 373 -15.06 -27.45 17.52
C GLY A 373 -14.86 -26.95 16.09
N ASN A 374 -14.92 -25.63 15.86
CA ASN A 374 -14.77 -25.01 14.55
C ASN A 374 -13.30 -24.71 14.19
N ILE A 375 -12.37 -24.92 15.11
CA ILE A 375 -10.93 -24.80 14.85
C ILE A 375 -10.42 -26.13 14.29
N ILE A 376 -9.95 -26.09 13.05
CA ILE A 376 -9.32 -27.24 12.40
C ILE A 376 -7.94 -27.45 13.04
N GLN A 377 -7.88 -28.40 13.97
CA GLN A 377 -6.65 -28.78 14.66
C GLN A 377 -5.91 -29.84 13.81
N GLY A 378 -5.32 -29.41 12.69
CA GLY A 378 -4.52 -30.28 11.80
C GLY A 378 -4.42 -29.74 10.36
N GLY A 379 -3.32 -30.04 9.65
CA GLY A 379 -3.17 -29.72 8.22
C GLY A 379 -2.25 -28.55 7.85
N GLY A 380 -1.41 -28.06 8.77
CA GLY A 380 -0.37 -27.07 8.47
C GLY A 380 0.91 -27.69 7.89
N GLN A 381 1.94 -26.86 7.62
CA GLN A 381 3.28 -27.32 7.19
C GLN A 381 3.84 -28.44 8.09
N ALA A 382 3.62 -28.33 9.41
CA ALA A 382 4.03 -29.35 10.37
C ALA A 382 3.34 -30.72 10.18
N SER A 383 2.13 -30.77 9.61
CA SER A 383 1.46 -32.02 9.23
C SER A 383 1.93 -32.56 7.88
N TYR A 384 2.50 -31.70 7.02
CA TYR A 384 3.15 -32.09 5.76
C TYR A 384 4.56 -32.64 6.00
N ASP A 385 5.29 -32.05 6.97
CA ASP A 385 6.63 -32.46 7.36
C ASP A 385 6.63 -33.70 8.27
N ALA A 386 5.51 -33.97 8.96
CA ALA A 386 5.35 -35.19 9.74
C ALA A 386 5.10 -36.38 8.79
N PRO A 387 5.85 -37.49 8.91
CA PRO A 387 5.69 -38.63 8.02
C PRO A 387 4.27 -39.17 8.11
N THR A 388 3.66 -39.44 6.96
CA THR A 388 2.28 -39.90 6.88
C THR A 388 2.15 -41.26 7.58
N SER A 389 0.97 -41.63 8.09
CA SER A 389 0.75 -42.94 8.73
C SER A 389 1.18 -44.14 7.87
N THR A 390 1.16 -43.99 6.54
CA THR A 390 1.64 -44.98 5.58
C THR A 390 3.17 -45.03 5.51
N GLU A 391 3.84 -43.87 5.46
CA GLU A 391 5.31 -43.77 5.42
C GLU A 391 5.94 -44.22 6.75
N GLN A 392 5.33 -43.88 7.89
CA GLN A 392 5.77 -44.41 9.20
C GLN A 392 5.64 -45.93 9.29
N ARG A 393 4.62 -46.53 8.64
CA ARG A 393 4.44 -48.00 8.62
C ARG A 393 5.47 -48.66 7.71
N GLN A 394 5.79 -48.07 6.55
CA GLN A 394 6.85 -48.56 5.65
C GLN A 394 8.22 -48.51 6.32
N LEU A 395 8.56 -47.41 6.99
CA LEU A 395 9.81 -47.31 7.75
C LEU A 395 9.92 -48.35 8.88
N ARG A 396 8.81 -48.71 9.52
CA ARG A 396 8.80 -49.79 10.53
C ARG A 396 8.93 -51.18 9.90
N ALA A 397 8.37 -51.40 8.72
CA ALA A 397 8.49 -52.66 7.99
C ALA A 397 9.91 -52.89 7.42
N GLU A 398 10.65 -51.82 7.09
CA GLU A 398 12.03 -51.91 6.59
C GLU A 398 13.06 -52.36 7.66
N MET A 399 12.70 -52.33 8.94
CA MET A 399 13.55 -52.77 10.05
C MET A 399 13.43 -54.28 10.28
N ASP A 400 13.97 -55.05 9.33
CA ASP A 400 13.94 -56.51 9.30
C ASP A 400 14.51 -57.14 10.59
N GLY A 401 13.76 -58.06 11.19
CA GLY A 401 14.16 -58.82 12.39
C GLY A 401 13.64 -58.28 13.74
N THR A 402 12.73 -57.30 13.76
CA THR A 402 12.08 -56.81 14.99
C THR A 402 10.59 -57.15 15.02
N ARG A 403 10.02 -57.37 16.22
CA ARG A 403 8.57 -57.66 16.40
C ARG A 403 7.68 -56.54 15.83
N ASP A 404 8.17 -55.31 15.85
CA ASP A 404 7.47 -54.14 15.32
C ASP A 404 7.35 -54.17 13.79
N ALA A 405 8.26 -54.86 13.09
CA ALA A 405 8.18 -55.07 11.64
C ALA A 405 7.11 -56.10 11.29
N GLU A 406 7.05 -57.21 12.02
CA GLU A 406 6.01 -58.24 11.87
C GLU A 406 4.61 -57.64 12.10
N ASP A 407 4.43 -56.86 13.18
CA ASP A 407 3.17 -56.17 13.49
C ASP A 407 2.79 -55.17 12.37
N ALA A 408 3.76 -54.45 11.79
CA ALA A 408 3.54 -53.50 10.70
C ALA A 408 3.14 -54.18 9.37
N GLU A 409 3.63 -55.39 9.10
CA GLU A 409 3.25 -56.20 7.93
C GLU A 409 1.85 -56.79 8.09
N GLU A 410 1.50 -57.29 9.29
CA GLU A 410 0.15 -57.76 9.59
C GLU A 410 -0.89 -56.64 9.46
N ASP A 411 -0.56 -55.43 9.91
CA ASP A 411 -1.37 -54.22 9.73
C ASP A 411 -1.59 -53.85 8.25
N GLN A 412 -0.59 -54.05 7.39
CA GLN A 412 -0.75 -53.84 5.94
C GLN A 412 -1.71 -54.87 5.36
N ARG A 413 -1.48 -56.15 5.70
CA ARG A 413 -2.31 -57.26 5.22
C ARG A 413 -3.77 -57.11 5.64
N THR A 414 -4.04 -56.69 6.88
CA THR A 414 -5.42 -56.47 7.35
C THR A 414 -6.10 -55.32 6.62
N LYS A 415 -5.39 -54.25 6.30
CA LYS A 415 -5.92 -53.12 5.53
C LYS A 415 -6.20 -53.49 4.09
N ASP A 416 -5.32 -54.26 3.47
CA ASP A 416 -5.53 -54.75 2.11
C ASP A 416 -6.77 -55.65 2.05
N LEU A 417 -6.92 -56.57 3.03
CA LEU A 417 -8.14 -57.38 3.17
C LEU A 417 -9.40 -56.54 3.38
N GLN A 418 -9.33 -55.48 4.20
CA GLN A 418 -10.44 -54.55 4.39
C GLN A 418 -10.77 -53.78 3.12
N TRP A 419 -9.75 -53.42 2.34
CA TRP A 419 -9.93 -52.69 1.09
C TRP A 419 -10.51 -53.55 -0.02
N ASP A 420 -10.10 -54.81 -0.09
CA ASP A 420 -10.70 -55.82 -0.96
C ASP A 420 -12.16 -56.07 -0.58
N ALA A 421 -12.45 -56.30 0.71
CA ALA A 421 -13.82 -56.47 1.20
C ALA A 421 -14.70 -55.23 0.90
N PHE A 422 -14.16 -54.03 1.14
CA PHE A 422 -14.86 -52.78 0.82
C PHE A 422 -15.11 -52.62 -0.69
N SER A 423 -14.16 -53.02 -1.53
CA SER A 423 -14.28 -52.95 -2.99
C SER A 423 -15.28 -53.97 -3.54
N GLU A 424 -15.40 -55.14 -2.90
CA GLU A 424 -16.41 -56.16 -3.22
C GLU A 424 -17.82 -55.73 -2.79
N GLU A 425 -17.97 -55.16 -1.59
CA GLU A 425 -19.24 -54.63 -1.08
C GLU A 425 -19.72 -53.39 -1.86
N ASN A 426 -18.79 -52.54 -2.29
CA ASN A 426 -19.09 -51.28 -2.98
C ASN A 426 -18.78 -51.37 -4.48
N ARG A 427 -19.74 -51.87 -5.25
CA ARG A 427 -19.65 -51.91 -6.72
C ARG A 427 -19.38 -50.51 -7.29
N LYS A 428 -18.40 -50.42 -8.19
CA LYS A 428 -18.06 -49.18 -8.91
C LYS A 428 -19.31 -48.51 -9.48
N GLY A 429 -19.59 -47.29 -9.02
CA GLY A 429 -20.75 -46.48 -9.43
C GLY A 429 -21.93 -46.44 -8.45
N ALA A 430 -21.87 -47.12 -7.30
CA ALA A 430 -22.94 -47.11 -6.30
C ALA A 430 -23.31 -45.70 -5.77
N GLY A 431 -22.36 -44.76 -5.74
CA GLY A 431 -22.57 -43.40 -5.23
C GLY A 431 -23.11 -42.37 -6.25
N ASN A 432 -23.12 -42.68 -7.55
CA ASN A 432 -23.58 -41.75 -8.59
C ASN A 432 -24.90 -42.23 -9.22
N THR A 433 -25.90 -42.48 -8.37
CA THR A 433 -27.24 -42.93 -8.80
C THR A 433 -28.30 -41.83 -8.72
N MET A 434 -28.02 -40.71 -8.04
CA MET A 434 -28.95 -39.57 -7.91
C MET A 434 -29.01 -38.63 -9.12
N ASN A 435 -28.05 -38.72 -10.06
CA ASN A 435 -28.04 -37.96 -11.32
C ASN A 435 -28.55 -38.78 -12.52
N ARG A 436 -29.50 -39.68 -12.30
CA ARG A 436 -30.24 -40.40 -13.34
C ARG A 436 -31.73 -40.17 -13.16
N GLY A 437 -32.26 -39.09 -13.76
CA GLY A 437 -33.68 -38.76 -13.80
C GLY A 437 -33.91 -37.27 -13.72
#